data_AF-A0A8X7PB89-F1
#
_entry.id   AF-A0A8X7PB89-F1
#
_cell.length_a   1.000
_cell.length_b   1.000
_cell.length_c   1.000
_cell.angle_alpha   90.00
_cell.angle_beta   90.00
_cell.angle_gamma   90.00
#
_symmetry.space_group_name_H-M   'P 1'
#
loop_
_entity.id
_entity.type
_entity.pdbx_description
1 polymer ?
#
loop_
_entity_poly.entity_id
_entity_poly.type
_entity_poly.pdbx_seq_one_letter_code
_entity_poly.pdbx_strand_id
1 'polypeptide(L)'
;MAKGKDKSTGDIAAGSYLHYKADIDVMKEIGVDAYRFSVAWSRIIPRGKASCGVNEEGIGIKPFVTLFHCDLPQTLQDEYEGEIGITMITRWFLPYNNSDENLKAVERAKEFFHGWFLIET
;
A
#
# COMPACT_ATOMS: atom_id res chain seq x y z
N MET A 1 -0.57 10.94 16.50
CA MET A 1 -0.64 9.56 15.95
C MET A 1 -2.07 9.24 15.60
N ALA A 2 -2.31 8.74 14.40
CA ALA A 2 -3.63 8.24 14.01
C ALA A 2 -4.01 7.06 14.92
N LYS A 3 -5.24 7.06 15.42
CA LYS A 3 -5.77 6.01 16.29
C LYS A 3 -6.85 5.25 15.54
N GLY A 4 -6.88 3.93 15.72
CA GLY A 4 -7.96 3.09 15.22
C GLY A 4 -9.31 3.44 15.87
N LYS A 5 -10.41 2.88 15.35
CA LYS A 5 -11.75 3.03 15.96
C LYS A 5 -11.80 2.52 17.42
N ASP A 6 -10.95 1.55 17.73
CA ASP A 6 -10.73 0.95 19.05
C ASP A 6 -9.70 1.72 19.92
N LYS A 7 -9.19 2.86 19.43
CA LYS A 7 -8.13 3.68 20.04
C LYS A 7 -6.75 3.01 20.09
N SER A 8 -6.55 1.87 19.43
CA SER A 8 -5.23 1.24 19.32
C SER A 8 -4.30 2.04 18.39
N THR A 9 -2.99 1.82 18.55
CA THR A 9 -1.93 2.41 17.73
C THR A 9 -1.10 1.32 17.05
N GLY A 10 -0.40 1.69 15.97
CA GLY A 10 0.53 0.81 15.26
C GLY A 10 1.94 0.78 15.85
N ASP A 11 2.15 1.22 17.09
CA ASP A 11 3.50 1.39 17.66
C ASP A 11 4.28 0.07 17.76
N ILE A 12 3.56 -1.02 18.07
CA ILE A 12 4.11 -2.40 18.09
C ILE A 12 3.59 -3.21 16.89
N ALA A 13 2.32 -3.01 16.51
CA ALA A 13 1.63 -3.78 15.46
C ALA A 13 1.80 -5.30 15.66
N ALA A 14 2.22 -6.04 14.63
CA ALA A 14 2.51 -7.47 14.71
C ALA A 14 3.93 -7.79 15.22
N GLY A 15 4.75 -6.79 15.56
CA GLY A 15 6.13 -7.01 16.01
C GLY A 15 7.09 -7.51 14.92
N SER A 16 6.70 -7.52 13.64
CA SER A 16 7.49 -8.06 12.52
C SER A 16 8.88 -7.44 12.37
N TYR A 17 9.12 -6.23 12.91
CA TYR A 17 10.47 -5.65 12.94
C TYR A 17 11.48 -6.53 13.70
N LEU A 18 11.05 -7.11 14.82
CA LEU A 18 11.89 -7.99 15.65
C LEU A 18 11.77 -9.46 15.23
N HIS A 19 10.66 -9.84 14.61
CA HIS A 19 10.29 -11.24 14.38
C HIS A 19 10.25 -11.65 12.90
N TYR A 20 10.76 -10.84 11.97
CA TYR A 20 10.71 -11.13 10.53
C TYR A 20 11.27 -12.51 10.15
N LYS A 21 12.24 -13.05 10.90
CA LYS A 21 12.78 -14.40 10.65
C LYS A 21 11.73 -15.49 10.92
N ALA A 22 10.97 -15.34 12.01
CA ALA A 22 9.87 -16.24 12.31
C ALA A 22 8.76 -16.12 11.25
N ASP A 23 8.46 -14.89 10.80
CA ASP A 23 7.51 -14.67 9.71
C ASP A 23 7.96 -15.38 8.41
N ILE A 24 9.25 -15.35 8.08
CA ILE A 24 9.84 -16.08 6.93
C ILE A 24 9.73 -17.60 7.09
N ASP A 25 9.95 -18.12 8.29
CA ASP A 25 9.87 -19.57 8.54
C ASP A 25 8.44 -20.07 8.38
N VAL A 26 7.44 -19.30 8.86
CA VAL A 26 6.02 -19.59 8.61
C VAL A 26 5.71 -19.54 7.11
N MET A 27 6.23 -18.55 6.37
CA MET A 27 6.03 -18.45 4.91
C MET A 27 6.56 -19.67 4.16
N LYS A 28 7.69 -20.23 4.59
CA LYS A 28 8.22 -21.48 4.02
C LYS A 28 7.34 -22.67 4.34
N GLU A 29 6.82 -22.76 5.57
CA GLU A 29 5.94 -23.86 6.00
C GLU A 29 4.64 -23.88 5.19
N ILE A 30 4.03 -22.72 4.94
CA ILE A 30 2.81 -22.60 4.14
C ILE A 30 3.04 -22.72 2.63
N GLY A 31 4.30 -22.74 2.18
CA GLY A 31 4.67 -22.94 0.78
C GLY A 31 4.32 -21.76 -0.14
N VAL A 32 4.41 -20.51 0.34
CA VAL A 32 4.20 -19.34 -0.54
C VAL A 32 5.45 -19.01 -1.35
N ASP A 33 5.26 -18.70 -2.63
CA ASP A 33 6.37 -18.38 -3.54
C ASP A 33 6.86 -16.93 -3.43
N ALA A 34 6.04 -16.03 -2.87
CA ALA A 34 6.35 -14.62 -2.79
C ALA A 34 5.77 -13.95 -1.53
N TYR A 35 6.53 -13.00 -0.99
CA TYR A 35 6.09 -12.13 0.10
C TYR A 35 6.19 -10.67 -0.35
N ARG A 36 5.04 -10.00 -0.41
CA ARG A 36 4.94 -8.57 -0.71
C ARG A 36 4.86 -7.79 0.60
N PHE A 37 5.75 -6.82 0.77
CA PHE A 37 5.74 -5.90 1.90
C PHE A 37 6.03 -4.46 1.46
N SER A 38 5.69 -3.51 2.33
CA SER A 38 6.04 -2.09 2.16
C SER A 38 7.21 -1.72 3.06
N VAL A 39 8.00 -0.75 2.60
CA VAL A 39 9.07 -0.15 3.41
C VAL A 39 8.60 1.20 3.89
N ALA A 40 8.61 1.41 5.21
CA ALA A 40 8.24 2.70 5.79
C ALA A 40 9.25 3.78 5.37
N TRP A 41 8.81 4.80 4.62
CA TRP A 41 9.67 5.88 4.13
C TRP A 41 10.45 6.55 5.27
N SER A 42 9.77 6.85 6.37
CA SER A 42 10.36 7.47 7.57
C SER A 42 11.44 6.61 8.24
N ARG A 43 11.53 5.31 7.93
CA ARG A 43 12.58 4.43 8.45
C ARG A 43 13.90 4.61 7.70
N ILE A 44 13.85 4.86 6.40
CA ILE A 44 15.03 5.10 5.56
C ILE A 44 15.40 6.58 5.58
N ILE A 45 14.41 7.46 5.50
CA ILE A 45 14.58 8.92 5.49
C ILE A 45 13.69 9.52 6.57
N PRO A 46 14.15 9.56 7.84
CA PRO A 46 13.33 10.04 8.97
C PRO A 46 12.82 11.47 8.81
N ARG A 47 13.55 12.29 8.04
CA ARG A 47 13.22 13.69 7.75
C ARG A 47 12.63 13.92 6.36
N GLY A 48 12.21 12.85 5.67
CA GLY A 48 11.53 12.92 4.37
C GLY A 48 12.45 13.14 3.16
N LYS A 49 13.52 13.96 3.26
CA LYS A 49 14.48 14.23 2.16
C LYS A 49 15.86 13.61 2.43
N ALA A 50 16.46 12.97 1.42
CA ALA A 50 17.78 12.32 1.54
C ALA A 50 18.90 13.31 1.92
N SER A 51 18.76 14.58 1.51
CA SER A 51 19.65 15.67 1.91
C SER A 51 19.64 15.96 3.42
N CYS A 52 18.62 15.51 4.13
CA CYS A 52 18.48 15.68 5.58
C CYS A 52 19.02 14.47 6.38
N GLY A 53 19.67 13.52 5.71
CA GLY A 53 20.25 12.33 6.31
C GLY A 53 19.47 11.06 5.95
N VAL A 54 20.22 10.00 5.67
CA VAL A 54 19.70 8.67 5.34
C VAL A 54 20.11 7.70 6.46
N ASN A 55 19.19 6.83 6.86
CA ASN A 55 19.47 5.75 7.79
C ASN A 55 19.95 4.51 7.01
N GLU A 56 21.27 4.34 6.90
CA GLU A 56 21.88 3.25 6.12
C GLU A 56 21.62 1.85 6.70
N GLU A 57 21.35 1.73 8.00
CA GLU A 57 20.94 0.45 8.61
C GLU A 57 19.62 -0.09 8.04
N GLY A 58 18.79 0.77 7.44
CA GLY A 58 17.51 0.42 6.83
C GLY A 58 17.57 -0.10 5.39
N ILE A 59 18.75 -0.16 4.75
CA ILE A 59 18.90 -0.36 3.28
C ILE A 59 19.36 -1.78 2.89
N GLY A 60 19.66 -2.65 3.86
CA GLY A 60 20.36 -3.93 3.64
C GLY A 60 19.59 -5.10 2.98
N ILE A 61 18.46 -4.90 2.30
CA ILE A 61 17.64 -5.98 1.72
C ILE A 61 17.31 -5.64 0.27
N LYS A 62 17.26 -6.63 -0.64
CA LYS A 62 16.81 -6.49 -2.05
C LYS A 62 15.39 -7.08 -2.19
N PRO A 63 14.31 -6.28 -2.11
CA PRO A 63 12.93 -6.79 -2.14
C PRO A 63 12.15 -6.29 -3.35
N PHE A 64 11.02 -6.96 -3.64
CA PHE A 64 9.93 -6.33 -4.39
C PHE A 64 9.20 -5.37 -3.46
N VAL A 65 9.60 -4.11 -3.50
CA VAL A 65 9.15 -3.08 -2.55
C VAL A 65 7.96 -2.31 -3.10
N THR A 66 6.88 -2.27 -2.34
CA THR A 66 5.86 -1.22 -2.52
C THR A 66 6.33 0.01 -1.75
N LEU A 67 6.72 1.07 -2.45
CA LEU A 67 7.23 2.32 -1.86
C LEU A 67 6.16 3.14 -1.14
N PHE A 68 4.88 2.83 -1.37
CA PHE A 68 3.76 3.63 -0.87
C PHE A 68 2.55 2.77 -0.50
N HIS A 69 2.13 2.82 0.77
CA HIS A 69 0.92 2.14 1.25
C HIS A 69 0.12 3.07 2.16
N CYS A 70 -0.34 4.19 1.57
CA CYS A 70 -1.20 5.21 2.20
C CYS A 70 -0.52 6.04 3.29
N ASP A 71 0.77 6.35 3.16
CA ASP A 71 1.59 7.09 4.13
C ASP A 71 2.36 8.28 3.48
N LEU A 72 1.64 9.17 2.79
CA LEU A 72 2.25 10.28 2.05
C LEU A 72 2.85 11.36 2.97
N PRO A 73 4.14 11.70 2.83
CA PRO A 73 4.69 12.92 3.41
C PRO A 73 4.07 14.16 2.75
N GLN A 74 3.48 15.04 3.55
CA GLN A 74 2.74 16.23 3.10
C GLN A 74 3.47 17.10 2.07
N THR A 75 4.81 17.18 2.14
CA THR A 75 5.65 18.03 1.29
C THR A 75 5.82 17.53 -0.14
N LEU A 76 5.47 16.27 -0.43
CA LEU A 76 5.65 15.68 -1.76
C LEU A 76 4.42 15.85 -2.67
N GLN A 77 3.26 16.22 -2.10
CA GLN A 77 2.04 16.55 -2.83
C GLN A 77 2.21 17.84 -3.67
N ASP A 78 3.06 18.76 -3.21
CA ASP A 78 3.14 20.11 -3.76
C ASP A 78 4.13 20.25 -4.93
N GLU A 79 5.05 19.28 -5.12
CA GLU A 79 6.34 19.60 -5.75
C GLU A 79 6.68 18.80 -7.02
N TYR A 80 6.21 17.55 -7.25
CA TYR A 80 6.85 16.73 -8.31
C TYR A 80 5.94 15.81 -9.15
N GLU A 81 6.02 16.02 -10.46
CA GLU A 81 5.46 15.26 -11.58
C GLU A 81 6.37 14.07 -11.98
N GLY A 82 6.45 13.02 -11.14
CA GLY A 82 7.20 11.79 -11.43
C GLY A 82 6.30 10.60 -11.81
N GLU A 83 6.84 9.58 -12.51
CA GLU A 83 6.09 8.37 -12.88
C GLU A 83 6.15 7.28 -11.80
N ILE A 84 4.97 6.88 -11.31
CA ILE A 84 4.72 5.92 -10.23
C ILE A 84 3.68 4.90 -10.71
N GLY A 85 3.96 3.60 -10.58
CA GLY A 85 2.95 2.55 -10.79
C GLY A 85 1.96 2.51 -9.62
N ILE A 86 0.66 2.38 -9.91
CA ILE A 86 -0.41 2.38 -8.90
C ILE A 86 -0.88 0.95 -8.58
N THR A 87 -1.03 0.62 -7.29
CA THR A 87 -1.82 -0.56 -6.87
C THR A 87 -3.22 -0.09 -6.52
N MET A 88 -4.21 -0.43 -7.35
CA MET A 88 -5.60 -0.08 -7.09
C MET A 88 -6.33 -1.19 -6.34
N ILE A 89 -7.18 -0.80 -5.39
CA ILE A 89 -8.15 -1.71 -4.79
C ILE A 89 -9.28 -1.91 -5.80
N THR A 90 -9.24 -3.01 -6.55
CA THR A 90 -10.32 -3.36 -7.47
C THR A 90 -11.34 -4.24 -6.75
N ARG A 91 -12.53 -3.69 -6.47
CA ARG A 91 -13.64 -4.49 -5.93
C ARG A 91 -14.48 -5.03 -7.07
N TRP A 92 -14.87 -6.29 -6.97
CA TRP A 92 -15.82 -6.89 -7.90
C TRP A 92 -17.24 -6.49 -7.52
N PHE A 93 -17.97 -5.85 -8.44
CA PHE A 93 -19.35 -5.45 -8.24
C PHE A 93 -20.29 -6.44 -8.94
N LEU A 94 -21.21 -7.02 -8.17
CA LEU A 94 -22.26 -7.91 -8.69
C LEU A 94 -23.60 -7.17 -8.69
N PRO A 95 -24.42 -7.32 -9.75
CA PRO A 95 -25.74 -6.73 -9.77
C PRO A 95 -26.63 -7.50 -8.77
N TYR A 96 -27.56 -6.79 -8.14
CA TYR A 96 -28.53 -7.43 -7.24
C TYR A 96 -29.44 -8.42 -7.99
N ASN A 97 -29.79 -8.11 -9.24
CA ASN A 97 -30.48 -9.01 -10.17
C ASN A 97 -30.18 -8.61 -11.63
N ASN A 98 -30.69 -9.38 -12.60
CA ASN A 98 -30.45 -9.16 -14.04
C ASN A 98 -31.32 -8.05 -14.67
N SER A 99 -31.82 -7.09 -13.89
CA SER A 99 -32.50 -5.93 -14.48
C SER A 99 -31.50 -4.99 -15.15
N ASP A 100 -31.91 -4.37 -16.26
CA ASP A 100 -31.08 -3.39 -16.98
C ASP A 100 -30.61 -2.24 -16.07
N GLU A 101 -31.41 -1.85 -15.09
CA GLU A 101 -31.06 -0.82 -14.11
C GLU A 101 -29.89 -1.26 -13.22
N ASN A 102 -29.92 -2.49 -12.71
CA ASN A 102 -28.87 -3.03 -11.84
C ASN A 102 -27.59 -3.30 -12.62
N LEU A 103 -27.70 -3.74 -13.88
CA LEU A 103 -26.54 -3.87 -14.77
C LEU A 103 -25.89 -2.49 -15.01
N LYS A 104 -26.69 -1.47 -15.34
CA LYS A 104 -26.18 -0.09 -15.50
C LYS A 104 -25.59 0.48 -14.21
N ALA A 105 -26.14 0.12 -13.04
CA ALA A 105 -25.59 0.54 -11.76
C ALA A 105 -24.22 -0.08 -11.48
N VAL A 106 -24.02 -1.35 -11.83
CA VAL A 106 -22.72 -2.02 -11.74
C VAL A 106 -21.69 -1.39 -12.68
N GLU A 107 -22.07 -1.09 -13.92
CA GLU A 107 -21.15 -0.42 -14.86
C GLU A 107 -20.75 0.96 -14.35
N ARG A 108 -21.69 1.78 -13.86
CA ARG A 108 -21.36 3.07 -13.22
C ARG A 108 -20.44 2.92 -12.01
N ALA A 109 -20.63 1.88 -11.19
CA ALA A 109 -19.75 1.62 -10.06
C ALA A 109 -18.34 1.24 -10.54
N LYS A 110 -18.21 0.40 -11.57
CA LYS A 110 -16.90 0.06 -12.17
C LYS A 110 -16.21 1.29 -12.76
N GLU A 111 -16.95 2.14 -13.49
CA GLU A 111 -16.43 3.40 -14.04
C GLU A 111 -15.93 4.32 -12.93
N PHE A 112 -16.69 4.46 -11.84
CA PHE A 112 -16.31 5.33 -10.72
C PHE A 112 -15.09 4.80 -9.95
N PHE A 113 -15.01 3.49 -9.70
CA PHE A 113 -13.94 2.88 -8.90
C PHE A 113 -12.65 2.60 -9.68
N HIS A 114 -12.75 2.30 -10.99
CA HIS A 114 -11.61 1.94 -11.82
C HIS A 114 -11.35 2.98 -12.91
N GLY A 115 -12.40 3.44 -13.61
CA GLY A 115 -12.29 4.38 -14.73
C GLY A 115 -11.80 5.78 -14.34
N TRP A 116 -11.95 6.18 -13.08
CA TRP A 116 -11.37 7.45 -12.59
C TRP A 116 -9.83 7.46 -12.76
N PHE A 117 -9.17 6.33 -12.49
CA PHE A 117 -7.69 6.26 -12.52
C PHE A 117 -7.14 5.56 -13.76
N LEU A 118 -7.96 4.78 -14.47
CA LEU A 118 -7.64 4.10 -15.72
C LEU A 118 -8.31 4.84 -16.88
N ILE A 119 -7.76 5.98 -17.30
CA ILE A 119 -8.12 6.58 -18.59
C ILE A 119 -7.30 5.85 -19.66
N GLU A 120 -7.96 5.12 -20.55
CA GLU A 120 -7.34 4.65 -21.80
C GLU A 120 -6.96 5.89 -22.62
N THR A 121 -5.66 6.05 -22.88
CA THR A 121 -5.16 6.88 -24.00
C THR A 121 -5.22 6.11 -25.30
#